data_AF-A0A1M5HQ73-F1
#
_entry.id   AF-A0A1M5HQ73-F1
#
_cell.length_a   1.000
_cell.length_b   1.000
_cell.length_c   1.000
_cell.angle_alpha   90.00
_cell.angle_beta   90.00
_cell.angle_gamma   90.00
#
_symmetry.space_group_name_H-M   'P 1'
#
loop_
_entity.id
_entity.type
_entity.pdbx_description
1 polymer ?
#
loop_
_entity_poly.entity_id
_entity_poly.type
_entity_poly.pdbx_seq_one_letter_code
_entity_poly.pdbx_strand_id
1 'polypeptide(L)' 'MTGTPSDSGTGAVLEVPGAPGDCWADAAVVEGEPLRAGQVVTVEWATPGAHGLPVRAVRVQRRTDLEGTPGA' A
#
# COMPACT_ATOMS: atom_id res chain seq x y z
N MET A 1 -8.02 -26.27 -13.16
CA MET A 1 -7.88 -25.86 -11.74
C MET A 1 -8.06 -24.37 -11.66
N THR A 2 -9.29 -23.94 -11.39
CA THR A 2 -9.65 -22.53 -11.27
C THR A 2 -9.21 -22.09 -9.88
N GLY A 3 -8.10 -21.36 -9.79
CA GLY A 3 -7.75 -20.68 -8.55
C GLY A 3 -8.83 -19.65 -8.25
N THR A 4 -9.64 -19.91 -7.23
CA THR A 4 -10.50 -18.89 -6.62
C THR A 4 -9.62 -17.67 -6.31
N PRO A 5 -9.95 -16.45 -6.77
CA PRO A 5 -9.25 -15.27 -6.28
C PRO A 5 -9.48 -15.25 -4.78
N SER A 6 -8.41 -15.35 -3.98
CA SER A 6 -8.50 -15.26 -2.53
C SER A 6 -9.03 -13.88 -2.17
N ASP A 7 -10.35 -13.78 -2.04
CA ASP A 7 -11.07 -12.72 -1.36
C ASP A 7 -10.78 -12.88 0.14
N SER A 8 -9.63 -12.40 0.60
CA SER A 8 -9.24 -12.45 2.01
C SER A 8 -8.16 -11.41 2.31
N GLY A 9 -8.56 -10.15 2.42
CA GLY A 9 -7.73 -9.14 3.06
C GLY A 9 -8.19 -7.74 2.70
N THR A 10 -8.84 -7.06 3.64
CA THR A 10 -9.07 -5.61 3.61
C THR A 10 -7.75 -4.83 3.72
N GLY A 11 -6.66 -5.28 3.09
CA GLY A 11 -5.35 -4.67 3.23
C GLY A 11 -4.22 -5.45 2.53
N ALA A 12 -3.05 -4.84 2.49
CA ALA A 12 -1.83 -5.35 1.88
C ALA A 12 -0.60 -4.95 2.71
N VAL A 13 0.46 -5.73 2.61
CA VAL A 13 1.77 -5.37 3.18
C VAL A 13 2.52 -4.49 2.18
N LEU A 14 3.00 -3.35 2.65
CA LEU A 14 3.80 -2.40 1.89
C LEU A 14 5.22 -2.36 2.42
N GLU A 15 6.20 -2.43 1.51
CA GLU A 15 7.58 -2.13 1.82
C GLU A 15 7.76 -0.60 1.76
N VAL A 16 7.93 0.03 2.92
CA VAL A 16 8.04 1.50 3.01
C VAL A 16 9.49 1.90 3.27
N PRO A 17 10.17 2.57 2.31
CA PRO A 17 11.53 3.01 2.51
C PRO A 17 11.61 4.01 3.67
N GLY A 18 12.50 3.72 4.63
CA GLY A 18 12.68 4.54 5.84
C GLY A 18 11.80 4.15 7.03
N ALA A 19 10.87 3.20 6.86
CA ALA A 19 10.19 2.57 7.99
C ALA A 19 11.12 1.52 8.66
N PRO A 20 10.92 1.24 9.96
CA PRO A 20 11.69 0.22 10.68
C PRO A 20 11.39 -1.23 10.25
N GLY A 21 10.45 -1.45 9.31
CA GLY A 21 10.13 -2.75 8.75
C GLY A 21 8.86 -2.71 7.88
N ASP A 22 8.33 -3.89 7.58
CA ASP A 22 7.11 -4.06 6.79
C ASP A 22 5.93 -3.29 7.38
N CYS A 23 5.09 -2.74 6.49
CA CYS A 23 3.99 -1.87 6.86
C CYS A 23 2.65 -2.47 6.46
N TRP A 24 1.76 -2.69 7.43
CA TRP A 24 0.40 -3.13 7.11
C TRP A 24 -0.45 -1.96 6.61
N ALA A 25 -1.01 -2.04 5.42
CA ALA A 25 -1.93 -1.06 4.88
C ALA A 25 -3.34 -1.63 4.74
N ASP A 26 -4.32 -1.05 5.44
CA ASP A 26 -5.72 -1.39 5.26
C ASP A 26 -6.28 -0.76 3.97
N ALA A 27 -7.22 -1.43 3.31
CA ALA A 27 -7.90 -0.91 2.14
C ALA A 27 -8.68 0.37 2.47
N ALA A 28 -9.13 0.53 3.72
CA ALA A 28 -9.82 1.74 4.18
C ALA A 28 -8.91 2.97 4.26
N VAL A 29 -7.57 2.80 4.31
CA VAL A 29 -6.62 3.94 4.32
C VAL A 29 -6.16 4.34 2.91
N VAL A 30 -6.60 3.61 1.89
CA VAL A 30 -6.33 3.93 0.48
C VAL A 30 -7.31 4.99 0.02
N GLU A 31 -6.78 6.16 -0.36
CA GLU A 31 -7.60 7.22 -0.94
C GLU A 31 -7.78 7.02 -2.45
N GLY A 32 -9.04 7.04 -2.89
CA GLY A 32 -9.42 6.96 -4.30
C GLY A 32 -9.63 5.53 -4.80
N GLU A 33 -9.18 5.25 -6.01
CA GLU A 33 -9.40 3.97 -6.68
C GLU A 33 -8.49 2.84 -6.12
N PRO A 34 -8.86 1.56 -6.31
CA PRO A 34 -8.08 0.40 -5.84
C PRO A 34 -6.66 0.34 -6.42
N LEU A 35 -5.64 0.22 -5.58
CA LEU A 35 -4.24 0.17 -6.02
C LEU A 35 -3.95 -1.06 -6.87
N ARG A 36 -2.99 -0.92 -7.80
CA ARG A 36 -2.47 -2.02 -8.62
C ARG A 36 -1.05 -2.35 -8.18
N ALA A 37 -0.66 -3.61 -8.30
CA ALA A 37 0.72 -4.02 -8.07
C ALA A 37 1.67 -3.25 -9.01
N GLY A 38 2.78 -2.75 -8.48
CA GLY A 38 3.73 -1.90 -9.21
C GLY A 38 3.36 -0.42 -9.27
N GLN A 39 2.19 -0.01 -8.74
CA GLN A 39 1.83 1.41 -8.65
C GLN A 39 2.70 2.13 -7.63
N VAL A 40 3.23 3.29 -8.00
CA VAL A 40 3.93 4.17 -7.06
C VAL A 40 2.90 4.90 -6.19
N VAL A 41 3.07 4.79 -4.87
CA VAL A 41 2.20 5.40 -3.87
C VAL A 41 3.01 6.13 -2.81
N THR A 42 2.42 7.18 -2.25
CA THR A 42 2.89 7.80 -1.01
C THR A 42 2.19 7.11 0.15
N VAL A 43 2.98 6.65 1.13
CA VAL A 43 2.48 5.96 2.31
C VAL A 43 2.86 6.77 3.55
N GLU A 44 1.87 7.23 4.29
CA GLU A 44 2.06 7.71 5.66
C GLU A 44 1.83 6.53 6.60
N TRP A 45 2.77 6.34 7.52
CA TRP A 45 2.75 5.24 8.49
C TRP A 45 2.92 5.74 9.92
N ALA A 46 2.43 4.96 10.88
CA ALA A 46 2.51 5.28 12.30
C ALA A 46 2.86 4.05 13.14
N THR A 47 3.41 4.32 14.34
CA THR A 47 3.60 3.34 15.42
C THR A 47 2.51 3.50 16.49
N PRO A 48 2.14 2.44 17.24
CA PRO A 48 2.53 1.04 17.01
C PRO A 48 1.90 0.49 15.73
N GLY A 49 2.55 -0.45 15.06
CA GLY A 49 1.99 -1.11 13.89
C GLY A 49 0.78 -2.00 14.18
N ALA A 50 0.36 -2.78 13.18
CA ALA A 50 -0.80 -3.65 13.26
C ALA A 50 -0.46 -5.03 12.67
N HIS A 51 -1.27 -6.05 12.98
CA HIS A 51 -1.11 -7.41 12.44
C HIS A 51 0.29 -8.05 12.69
N GLY A 52 0.94 -7.70 13.80
CA GLY A 52 2.28 -8.20 14.13
C GLY A 52 3.41 -7.48 13.38
N LEU A 53 3.11 -6.44 12.62
CA LEU A 53 4.09 -5.58 11.96
C LEU A 53 4.48 -4.37 12.83
N PRO A 54 5.71 -3.85 12.71
CA PRO A 54 6.21 -2.76 13.53
C PRO A 54 5.51 -1.43 13.23
N VAL A 55 5.03 -1.25 11.98
CA VAL A 55 4.32 -0.04 11.54
C VAL A 55 3.05 -0.40 10.77
N ARG A 56 2.12 0.56 10.72
CA ARG A 56 0.88 0.47 9.94
C ARG A 56 0.72 1.72 9.09
N ALA A 57 0.20 1.57 7.88
CA ALA A 57 -0.18 2.69 7.04
C ALA A 57 -1.44 3.32 7.62
N VAL A 58 -1.39 4.63 7.79
CA VAL A 58 -2.54 5.44 8.19
C VAL A 58 -3.13 6.19 7.00
N ARG A 59 -2.35 6.34 5.93
CA ARG A 59 -2.79 6.97 4.69
C ARG A 59 -1.99 6.43 3.51
N VAL A 60 -2.67 6.06 2.44
CA VAL A 60 -2.04 5.67 1.18
C VAL A 60 -2.65 6.48 0.04
N GLN A 61 -1.79 7.24 -0.64
CA GLN A 61 -2.16 8.07 -1.77
C GLN A 61 -1.42 7.66 -3.02
N ARG A 62 -2.11 7.68 -4.15
CA ARG A 62 -1.46 7.45 -5.45
C ARG A 62 -0.57 8.63 -5.81
N ARG A 63 0.66 8.33 -6.22
CA ARG A 63 1.54 9.32 -6.85
C ARG A 63 1.25 9.36 -8.33
N THR A 64 0.38 10.27 -8.74
CA THR A 64 0.11 10.56 -10.16
C THR A 64 1.16 11.47 -10.78
N ASP A 65 2.07 12.02 -9.98
CA ASP A 65 3.16 12.91 -10.40
C ASP A 65 4.34 12.17 -11.06
N LEU A 66 4.44 10.84 -10.87
CA LEU A 66 5.47 9.98 -11.47
C LEU A 66 4.96 9.12 -12.65
N GLU A 67 3.65 9.11 -12.92
CA GLU A 67 3.06 8.43 -14.09
C GLU A 67 3.32 9.20 -15.41
N GLY A 68 3.91 10.40 -15.30
CA GLY A 68 4.49 11.09 -16.43
C GLY A 68 5.89 10.57 -16.71
N THR A 69 6.02 9.67 -17.68
CA THR A 69 7.18 9.76 -18.58
C THR A 69 6.77 10.75 -19.68
N PRO A 70 7.07 12.07 -19.59
CA PRO A 70 7.11 12.87 -20.81
C PRO A 70 8.40 12.46 -21.54
N GLY A 71 8.30 11.48 -22.44
CA GLY A 71 9.47 11.00 -23.15
C GLY A 71 9.18 9.92 -24.18
N ALA A 72 8.54 10.31 -25.29
CA ALA A 72 8.95 9.98 -26.67
C ALA A 72 7.94 10.57 -27.67
#